data_AF-A0A8S3Z527-F1
#
_entry.id   AF-A0A8S3Z527-F1
#
_cell.length_a   1.000
_cell.length_b   1.000
_cell.length_c   1.000
_cell.angle_alpha   90.00
_cell.angle_beta   90.00
_cell.angle_gamma   90.00
#
_symmetry.space_group_name_H-M   'P 1'
#
loop_
_entity.id
_entity.type
_entity.pdbx_description
1 polymer ?
#
loop_
_entity_poly.entity_id
_entity_poly.type
_entity_poly.pdbx_seq_one_letter_code
_entity_poly.pdbx_strand_id
1 'polypeptide(L)'
;MILLYQELMAQIRLLRQAMTSKDTMLPKPVSPPACVDNLQPGEVEDIFCIPQPKYLSHIKNPCWYAVTPSDPGGRTLQCLPYFHILGCAKSGTTDLWNRLMSHPHTVSNDGLLHKEALWWSWYRYGMSGYNRNRPVQNFSYYISLFQDTARQIQSSIDQETLFHQILITGDASPPDFWDFRGWVNISQNRLQTIPSIITPHLMRHIYTNPKFIIMFRDPID
;
A
#
# COMPACT_ATOMS: atom_id res chain seq x y z
N MET A 1 -20.91 26.98 -15.24
CA MET A 1 -20.98 25.62 -14.62
C MET A 1 -20.77 24.50 -15.63
N ILE A 2 -21.49 24.46 -16.77
CA ILE A 2 -21.32 23.42 -17.81
C ILE A 2 -19.93 23.48 -18.48
N LEU A 3 -19.43 24.68 -18.84
CA LEU A 3 -18.10 24.86 -19.44
C LEU A 3 -16.95 24.39 -18.53
N LEU A 4 -16.97 24.78 -17.25
CA LEU A 4 -15.97 24.38 -16.26
C LEU A 4 -15.94 22.84 -16.06
N TYR A 5 -17.11 22.20 -16.08
CA TYR A 5 -17.20 20.74 -16.00
C TYR A 5 -16.61 20.07 -17.25
N GLN A 6 -16.87 20.62 -18.44
CA GLN A 6 -16.32 20.09 -19.69
C GLN A 6 -14.79 20.20 -19.73
N GLU A 7 -14.24 21.32 -19.28
CA GLU A 7 -12.79 21.54 -19.15
C GLU A 7 -12.16 20.54 -18.17
N LEU A 8 -12.74 20.39 -16.97
CA LEU A 8 -12.27 19.42 -15.98
C LEU A 8 -12.27 17.99 -16.54
N MET A 9 -13.36 17.59 -17.20
CA MET A 9 -13.46 16.25 -17.78
C MET A 9 -12.48 16.05 -18.94
N ALA A 10 -12.14 17.10 -19.70
CA ALA A 10 -11.10 17.04 -20.72
C ALA A 10 -9.71 16.85 -20.10
N GLN A 11 -9.38 17.58 -19.04
CA GLN A 11 -8.12 17.42 -18.30
C GLN A 11 -7.99 16.02 -17.69
N ILE A 12 -9.06 15.49 -17.08
CA ILE A 12 -9.09 14.12 -16.54
C ILE A 12 -8.83 13.09 -17.64
N ARG A 13 -9.42 13.26 -18.83
CA ARG A 13 -9.18 12.37 -19.97
C ARG A 13 -7.74 12.43 -20.45
N LEU A 14 -7.17 13.63 -20.57
CA LEU A 14 -5.77 13.81 -20.97
C LEU A 14 -4.82 13.16 -19.96
N LEU A 15 -5.04 13.39 -18.67
CA LEU A 15 -4.24 12.78 -17.61
C LEU A 15 -4.34 11.25 -17.66
N ARG A 16 -5.55 10.70 -17.80
CA ARG A 16 -5.74 9.26 -17.95
C ARG A 16 -5.03 8.71 -19.18
N GLN A 17 -5.14 9.39 -20.32
CA GLN A 17 -4.45 8.97 -21.55
C GLN A 17 -2.94 8.97 -21.36
N ALA A 18 -2.38 10.01 -20.75
CA ALA A 18 -0.94 10.09 -20.46
C ALA A 18 -0.49 8.99 -19.48
N MET A 19 -1.26 8.74 -18.42
CA MET A 19 -0.94 7.71 -17.41
C MET A 19 -1.09 6.27 -17.92
N THR A 20 -1.89 6.07 -18.97
CA THR A 20 -2.14 4.74 -19.57
C THR A 20 -1.49 4.58 -20.94
N SER A 21 -0.66 5.54 -21.36
CA SER A 21 0.07 5.44 -22.63
C SER A 21 1.11 4.33 -22.55
N LYS A 22 1.25 3.56 -23.63
CA LYS A 22 2.31 2.56 -23.75
C LYS A 22 3.70 3.19 -23.71
N ASP A 23 3.81 4.47 -24.08
CA ASP A 23 5.09 5.19 -24.11
C ASP A 23 5.58 5.58 -22.72
N THR A 24 4.68 5.65 -21.73
CA THR A 24 4.97 6.06 -20.35
C THR A 24 4.95 4.90 -19.35
N MET A 25 4.40 3.75 -19.75
CA MET A 25 4.35 2.55 -18.93
C MET A 25 5.64 1.73 -19.05
N LEU A 26 6.06 1.12 -17.94
CA LEU A 26 7.07 0.07 -18.00
C LEU A 26 6.60 -1.09 -18.88
N PRO A 27 7.51 -1.73 -19.65
CA PRO A 27 7.17 -2.93 -20.38
C PRO A 27 6.58 -3.98 -19.45
N LYS A 28 5.48 -4.62 -19.88
CA LYS A 28 4.91 -5.73 -19.11
C LYS A 28 5.98 -6.83 -18.99
N PRO A 29 6.21 -7.38 -17.78
CA PRO A 29 7.11 -8.51 -17.61
C PRO A 29 6.72 -9.68 -18.52
N VAL A 30 7.71 -10.33 -19.13
CA VAL A 30 7.52 -11.46 -20.06
C VAL A 30 6.87 -12.66 -19.36
N SER A 31 7.22 -12.87 -18.09
CA SER A 31 6.60 -13.86 -17.21
C SER A 31 6.12 -13.19 -15.91
N PRO A 32 5.14 -13.79 -15.21
CA PRO A 32 4.83 -13.38 -13.84
C PRO A 32 6.11 -13.37 -13.00
N PRO A 33 6.38 -12.29 -12.23
CA PRO A 33 7.55 -12.26 -11.38
C PRO A 33 7.47 -13.38 -10.35
N ALA A 34 8.60 -14.03 -10.10
CA ALA A 34 8.70 -15.17 -9.20
C ALA A 34 9.62 -14.86 -8.02
N CYS A 35 9.42 -15.61 -6.93
CA CYS A 35 10.31 -15.64 -5.78
C CYS A 35 11.73 -16.07 -6.19
N VAL A 36 12.75 -15.32 -5.76
CA VAL A 36 14.17 -15.61 -6.02
C VAL A 36 14.81 -16.42 -4.89
N ASP A 37 14.20 -16.44 -3.69
CA ASP A 37 14.57 -17.19 -2.46
C ASP A 37 16.07 -17.29 -2.16
N ASN A 38 16.83 -16.22 -2.50
CA ASN A 38 18.27 -16.13 -2.30
C ASN A 38 18.69 -14.66 -2.20
N LEU A 39 18.38 -14.07 -1.05
CA LEU A 39 18.60 -12.68 -0.74
C LEU A 39 20.11 -12.35 -0.69
N GLN A 40 20.54 -11.34 -1.45
CA GLN A 40 21.93 -10.88 -1.47
C GLN A 40 22.14 -9.66 -0.56
N PRO A 41 23.39 -9.38 -0.12
CA PRO A 41 23.68 -8.17 0.65
C PRO A 41 23.19 -6.90 -0.04
N GLY A 42 22.43 -6.08 0.69
CA GLY A 42 21.82 -4.85 0.17
C GLY A 42 20.47 -5.04 -0.50
N GLU A 43 19.97 -6.27 -0.68
CA GLU A 43 18.60 -6.54 -1.11
C GLU A 43 17.62 -6.49 0.08
N VAL A 44 16.34 -6.32 -0.24
CA VAL A 44 15.24 -6.32 0.73
C VAL A 44 14.40 -7.58 0.57
N GLU A 45 13.63 -7.94 1.61
CA GLU A 45 12.73 -9.10 1.60
C GLU A 45 11.94 -9.20 0.28
N ASP A 46 11.98 -10.40 -0.30
CA ASP A 46 11.33 -10.70 -1.56
C ASP A 46 9.83 -10.96 -1.32
N ILE A 47 9.02 -9.98 -1.70
CA ILE A 47 7.57 -10.02 -1.55
C ILE A 47 6.94 -11.16 -2.37
N PHE A 48 7.56 -11.59 -3.47
CA PHE A 48 7.04 -12.70 -4.26
C PHE A 48 7.23 -14.06 -3.57
N CYS A 49 8.11 -14.14 -2.56
CA CYS A 49 8.24 -15.32 -1.71
C CYS A 49 7.16 -15.40 -0.62
N ILE A 50 6.44 -14.30 -0.38
CA ILE A 50 5.33 -14.26 0.57
C ILE A 50 4.07 -14.72 -0.18
N PRO A 51 3.44 -15.86 0.18
CA PRO A 51 2.23 -16.30 -0.49
C PRO A 51 1.10 -15.30 -0.25
N GLN A 52 0.28 -15.06 -1.27
CA GLN A 52 -0.90 -14.23 -1.12
C GLN A 52 -1.82 -14.83 -0.04
N PRO A 53 -2.17 -14.07 1.02
CA PRO A 53 -3.03 -14.59 2.06
C PRO A 53 -4.43 -14.92 1.57
N LYS A 54 -5.07 -15.92 2.19
CA LYS A 54 -6.49 -16.22 1.95
C LYS A 54 -7.36 -15.23 2.72
N TYR A 55 -7.73 -14.14 2.06
CA TYR A 55 -8.53 -13.09 2.66
C TYR A 55 -9.94 -13.52 3.05
N LEU A 56 -10.43 -13.00 4.17
CA LEU A 56 -11.78 -13.21 4.71
C LEU A 56 -12.78 -12.30 3.96
N SER A 57 -13.75 -12.91 3.27
CA SER A 57 -14.67 -12.20 2.37
C SER A 57 -15.75 -11.35 3.08
N HIS A 58 -16.01 -11.60 4.35
CA HIS A 58 -17.02 -10.89 5.14
C HIS A 58 -16.44 -9.66 5.87
N ILE A 59 -15.15 -9.36 5.67
CA ILE A 59 -14.45 -8.22 6.23
C ILE A 59 -14.00 -7.34 5.08
N LYS A 60 -14.19 -6.02 5.19
CA LYS A 60 -13.81 -5.09 4.12
C LYS A 60 -12.30 -5.02 3.92
N ASN A 61 -11.55 -4.86 5.01
CA ASN A 61 -10.09 -4.87 4.98
C ASN A 61 -9.58 -6.25 4.52
N PRO A 62 -8.49 -6.32 3.73
CA PRO A 62 -7.86 -7.60 3.40
C PRO A 62 -7.25 -8.21 4.68
N CYS A 63 -8.04 -9.02 5.38
CA CYS A 63 -7.65 -9.69 6.62
C CYS A 63 -7.58 -11.20 6.46
N TRP A 64 -6.70 -11.85 7.21
CA TRP A 64 -6.55 -13.30 7.25
C TRP A 64 -6.06 -13.73 8.64
N TYR A 65 -6.27 -14.99 8.97
CA TYR A 65 -5.67 -15.58 10.16
C TYR A 65 -4.27 -16.09 9.84
N ALA A 66 -3.27 -15.54 10.53
CA ALA A 66 -1.90 -16.02 10.49
C ALA A 66 -1.65 -17.01 11.63
N VAL A 67 -0.88 -18.06 11.34
CA VAL A 67 -0.29 -18.94 12.35
C VAL A 67 1.07 -18.37 12.70
N THR A 68 1.31 -18.08 13.97
CA THR A 68 2.63 -17.61 14.41
C THR A 68 3.42 -18.78 14.99
N PRO A 69 4.75 -18.83 14.83
CA PRO A 69 5.56 -19.87 15.45
C PRO A 69 5.45 -19.89 16.98
N SER A 70 5.20 -18.72 17.58
CA SER A 70 5.00 -18.52 19.01
C SER A 70 3.64 -19.03 19.53
N ASP A 71 2.66 -19.16 18.65
CA ASP A 71 1.34 -19.70 18.99
C ASP A 71 0.83 -20.60 17.84
N PRO A 72 1.31 -21.85 17.76
CA PRO A 72 0.94 -22.78 16.70
C PRO A 72 -0.54 -23.16 16.71
N GLY A 73 -1.22 -22.99 17.86
CA GLY A 73 -2.65 -23.24 18.02
C GLY A 73 -3.50 -21.96 17.86
N GLY A 74 -2.91 -20.79 18.10
CA GLY A 74 -3.59 -19.51 18.02
C GLY A 74 -3.58 -18.92 16.62
N ARG A 75 -4.75 -18.42 16.24
CA ARG A 75 -4.96 -17.71 14.99
C ARG A 75 -4.95 -16.22 15.31
N THR A 76 -3.87 -15.53 14.95
CA THR A 76 -3.84 -14.06 15.07
C THR A 76 -4.43 -13.45 13.81
N LEU A 77 -5.44 -12.60 13.96
CA LEU A 77 -5.99 -11.87 12.83
C LEU A 77 -4.99 -10.79 12.40
N GLN A 78 -4.62 -10.79 11.13
CA GLN A 78 -3.80 -9.77 10.49
C GLN A 78 -4.64 -9.08 9.42
N CYS A 79 -4.39 -7.79 9.22
CA CYS A 79 -5.11 -6.98 8.24
C CYS A 79 -4.14 -6.09 7.49
N LEU A 80 -4.50 -5.82 6.23
CA LEU A 80 -3.91 -4.78 5.39
C LEU A 80 -4.91 -3.63 5.23
N PRO A 81 -4.47 -2.45 4.75
CA PRO A 81 -5.37 -1.33 4.52
C PRO A 81 -6.39 -1.64 3.43
N TYR A 82 -7.63 -1.20 3.65
CA TYR A 82 -8.71 -1.28 2.68
C TYR A 82 -8.50 -0.34 1.49
N PHE A 83 -7.93 0.84 1.75
CA PHE A 83 -7.66 1.86 0.75
C PHE A 83 -6.29 2.50 0.95
N HIS A 84 -5.74 3.06 -0.13
CA HIS A 84 -4.54 3.89 -0.09
C HIS A 84 -4.87 5.29 -0.59
N ILE A 85 -4.36 6.32 0.09
CA ILE A 85 -4.34 7.70 -0.40
C ILE A 85 -2.94 7.98 -0.92
N LEU A 86 -2.82 8.01 -2.23
CA LEU A 86 -1.56 8.12 -2.96
C LEU A 86 -1.42 9.50 -3.58
N GLY A 87 -0.22 10.05 -3.52
CA GLY A 87 0.19 11.27 -4.24
C GLY A 87 -0.75 12.48 -4.15
N CYS A 88 -0.40 13.57 -4.82
CA CYS A 88 0.94 14.14 -4.80
C CYS A 88 1.16 14.81 -3.44
N ALA A 89 2.42 14.98 -3.03
CA ALA A 89 2.71 15.78 -1.85
C ALA A 89 2.05 17.16 -1.99
N LYS A 90 1.52 17.70 -0.88
CA LYS A 90 0.83 19.01 -0.83
C LYS A 90 -0.49 19.10 -1.62
N SER A 91 -1.07 17.98 -2.07
CA SER A 91 -2.41 17.96 -2.69
C SER A 91 -3.58 17.94 -1.69
N GLY A 92 -3.32 18.00 -0.38
CA GLY A 92 -4.35 17.94 0.66
C GLY A 92 -4.64 16.55 1.22
N THR A 93 -3.76 15.56 1.02
CA THR A 93 -3.95 14.18 1.55
C THR A 93 -4.20 14.13 3.06
N THR A 94 -3.57 14.99 3.85
CA THR A 94 -3.79 15.07 5.30
C THR A 94 -5.18 15.62 5.65
N ASP A 95 -5.68 16.62 4.91
CA ASP A 95 -7.05 17.13 5.12
C ASP A 95 -8.08 16.05 4.79
N LEU A 96 -7.93 15.37 3.65
CA LEU A 96 -8.79 14.25 3.30
C LEU A 96 -8.75 13.14 4.35
N TRP A 97 -7.55 12.77 4.81
CA TRP A 97 -7.37 11.76 5.86
C TRP A 97 -8.14 12.14 7.13
N ASN A 98 -7.94 13.35 7.64
CA ASN A 98 -8.61 13.80 8.87
C ASN A 98 -10.14 13.80 8.74
N ARG A 99 -10.66 14.19 7.57
CA ARG A 99 -12.11 14.12 7.28
C ARG A 99 -12.61 12.68 7.24
N LEU A 100 -11.87 11.77 6.60
CA LEU A 100 -12.21 10.35 6.59
C LEU A 100 -12.20 9.76 8.00
N MET A 101 -11.19 10.09 8.81
CA MET A 101 -11.07 9.62 10.19
C MET A 101 -12.17 10.13 11.12
N SER A 102 -12.93 11.15 10.73
CA SER A 102 -14.13 11.57 11.48
C SER A 102 -15.31 10.59 11.32
N HIS A 103 -15.23 9.65 10.38
CA HIS A 103 -16.26 8.64 10.18
C HIS A 103 -16.17 7.54 11.25
N PRO A 104 -17.28 7.13 11.90
CA PRO A 104 -17.24 6.18 13.02
C PRO A 104 -16.73 4.77 12.65
N HIS A 105 -16.68 4.46 11.35
CA HIS A 105 -16.24 3.15 10.84
C HIS A 105 -14.80 3.16 10.30
N THR A 106 -14.01 4.18 10.58
CA THR A 106 -12.60 4.24 10.20
C THR A 106 -11.69 4.11 11.41
N VAL A 107 -10.58 3.39 11.22
CA VAL A 107 -9.53 3.24 12.22
C VAL A 107 -8.22 3.76 11.61
N SER A 108 -7.54 4.66 12.32
CA SER A 108 -6.23 5.14 11.94
C SER A 108 -5.17 4.02 12.01
N ASN A 109 -4.12 4.12 11.20
CA ASN A 109 -2.98 3.20 11.31
C ASN A 109 -1.95 3.74 12.31
N ASP A 110 -1.02 2.88 12.74
CA ASP A 110 0.04 3.23 13.70
C ASP A 110 1.29 3.84 13.03
N GLY A 111 1.13 4.32 11.79
CA GLY A 111 2.20 4.96 11.02
C GLY A 111 2.49 6.41 11.46
N LEU A 112 3.28 7.11 10.65
CA LEU A 112 3.60 8.52 10.87
C LEU A 112 2.31 9.36 10.84
N LEU A 113 2.13 10.24 11.82
CA LEU A 113 0.92 11.06 12.00
C LEU A 113 -0.38 10.22 12.04
N HIS A 114 -0.30 8.96 12.45
CA HIS A 114 -1.40 8.00 12.44
C HIS A 114 -2.05 7.82 11.07
N LYS A 115 -1.27 7.96 9.98
CA LYS A 115 -1.78 7.88 8.60
C LYS A 115 -0.80 7.30 7.59
N GLU A 116 0.49 7.59 7.73
CA GLU A 116 1.51 7.34 6.71
C GLU A 116 2.36 6.14 7.10
N ALA A 117 2.15 4.99 6.43
CA ALA A 117 3.02 3.84 6.65
C ALA A 117 4.43 4.06 6.09
N LEU A 118 4.54 4.75 4.93
CA LEU A 118 5.78 5.04 4.18
C LEU A 118 6.62 3.79 3.84
N TRP A 119 6.05 2.61 4.02
CA TRP A 119 6.80 1.37 3.96
C TRP A 119 7.13 0.97 2.53
N TRP A 120 6.16 1.06 1.62
CA TRP A 120 6.32 0.64 0.22
C TRP A 120 7.40 1.43 -0.52
N SER A 121 7.47 2.74 -0.32
CA SER A 121 8.47 3.59 -0.98
C SER A 121 9.78 3.70 -0.23
N TRP A 122 9.73 3.71 1.12
CA TRP A 122 10.88 4.13 1.92
C TRP A 122 11.33 3.09 2.94
N TYR A 123 10.52 2.79 3.95
CA TYR A 123 11.03 2.04 5.09
C TYR A 123 11.45 0.60 4.75
N ARG A 124 10.81 -0.04 3.76
CA ARG A 124 11.26 -1.36 3.29
C ARG A 124 12.67 -1.35 2.72
N TYR A 125 13.19 -0.19 2.32
CA TYR A 125 14.52 -0.02 1.75
C TYR A 125 15.50 0.70 2.69
N GLY A 126 15.14 0.87 3.96
CA GLY A 126 15.98 1.63 4.90
C GLY A 126 16.03 3.13 4.60
N MET A 127 14.98 3.67 3.98
CA MET A 127 14.88 5.10 3.65
C MET A 127 13.84 5.83 4.50
N SER A 128 13.99 7.15 4.64
CA SER A 128 12.98 8.08 5.16
C SER A 128 13.20 9.42 4.47
N GLY A 129 12.39 9.70 3.44
CA GLY A 129 12.63 10.82 2.52
C GLY A 129 13.97 10.68 1.80
N TYR A 130 14.90 11.61 2.06
CA TYR A 130 16.26 11.56 1.50
C TYR A 130 17.28 10.85 2.39
N ASN A 131 16.93 10.53 3.64
CA ASN A 131 17.80 9.78 4.54
C ASN A 131 17.77 8.29 4.17
N ARG A 132 18.93 7.67 3.89
CA ARG A 132 19.08 6.26 3.51
C ARG A 132 19.73 5.38 4.58
N ASN A 133 19.88 5.90 5.80
CA ASN A 133 20.55 5.23 6.91
C ASN A 133 19.55 4.71 7.94
N ARG A 134 18.33 4.34 7.51
CA ARG A 134 17.35 3.71 8.40
C ARG A 134 17.49 2.19 8.34
N PRO A 135 17.15 1.48 9.42
CA PRO A 135 16.99 0.04 9.35
C PRO A 135 15.96 -0.36 8.29
N VAL A 136 16.26 -1.40 7.52
CA VAL A 136 15.30 -2.04 6.61
C VAL A 136 14.16 -2.65 7.43
N GLN A 137 12.93 -2.43 6.99
CA GLN A 137 11.74 -3.00 7.61
C GLN A 137 11.13 -4.10 6.73
N ASN A 138 10.83 -5.26 7.30
CA ASN A 138 10.18 -6.36 6.61
C ASN A 138 8.65 -6.16 6.51
N PHE A 139 7.98 -7.04 5.78
CA PHE A 139 6.53 -6.97 5.55
C PHE A 139 5.71 -7.13 6.84
N SER A 140 6.21 -7.90 7.81
CA SER A 140 5.58 -8.03 9.12
C SER A 140 5.49 -6.70 9.86
N TYR A 141 6.50 -5.82 9.74
CA TYR A 141 6.42 -4.47 10.29
C TYR A 141 5.27 -3.68 9.65
N TYR A 142 5.13 -3.72 8.32
CA TYR A 142 4.01 -3.05 7.64
C TYR A 142 2.65 -3.56 8.10
N ILE A 143 2.47 -4.88 8.26
CA ILE A 143 1.23 -5.46 8.80
C ILE A 143 0.94 -4.95 10.21
N SER A 144 1.98 -4.82 11.05
CA SER A 144 1.83 -4.37 12.44
C SER A 144 1.24 -2.97 12.56
N LEU A 145 1.39 -2.11 11.55
CA LEU A 145 0.79 -0.78 11.53
C LEU A 145 -0.75 -0.80 11.51
N PHE A 146 -1.36 -1.95 11.22
CA PHE A 146 -2.80 -2.14 11.15
C PHE A 146 -3.33 -3.08 12.24
N GLN A 147 -2.49 -3.39 13.24
CA GLN A 147 -2.84 -4.31 14.34
C GLN A 147 -4.06 -3.83 15.12
N ASP A 148 -4.22 -2.52 15.31
CA ASP A 148 -5.34 -1.94 16.05
C ASP A 148 -6.67 -2.19 15.35
N THR A 149 -6.67 -2.08 14.02
CA THR A 149 -7.83 -2.44 13.20
C THR A 149 -8.13 -3.94 13.31
N ALA A 150 -7.10 -4.79 13.25
CA ALA A 150 -7.26 -6.23 13.38
C ALA A 150 -7.82 -6.61 14.78
N ARG A 151 -7.35 -5.99 15.86
CA ARG A 151 -7.87 -6.20 17.22
C ARG A 151 -9.33 -5.82 17.34
N GLN A 152 -9.74 -4.66 16.79
CA GLN A 152 -11.13 -4.23 16.83
C GLN A 152 -12.05 -5.14 16.01
N ILE A 153 -11.59 -5.59 14.85
CA ILE A 153 -12.31 -6.56 14.02
C ILE A 153 -12.46 -7.89 14.75
N GLN A 154 -11.39 -8.42 15.34
CA GLN A 154 -11.42 -9.66 16.10
C GLN A 154 -12.38 -9.55 17.29
N SER A 155 -12.30 -8.47 18.06
CA SER A 155 -13.22 -8.21 19.18
C SER A 155 -14.68 -8.15 18.72
N SER A 156 -14.95 -7.57 17.55
CA SER A 156 -16.31 -7.53 17.01
C SER A 156 -16.81 -8.92 16.60
N ILE A 157 -15.94 -9.77 16.06
CA ILE A 157 -16.24 -11.18 15.72
C ILE A 157 -16.52 -11.98 17.00
N ASP A 158 -15.66 -11.86 18.02
CA ASP A 158 -15.77 -12.60 19.28
C ASP A 158 -17.04 -12.23 20.07
N GLN A 159 -17.47 -10.98 19.95
CA GLN A 159 -18.71 -10.47 20.55
C GLN A 159 -19.95 -10.68 19.68
N GLU A 160 -19.82 -11.37 18.53
CA GLU A 160 -20.90 -11.64 17.58
C GLU A 160 -21.65 -10.37 17.10
N THR A 161 -20.92 -9.26 17.00
CA THR A 161 -21.47 -7.99 16.47
C THR A 161 -21.20 -7.88 14.97
N LEU A 162 -21.95 -7.04 14.24
CA LEU A 162 -21.74 -6.82 12.80
C LEU A 162 -20.71 -5.73 12.47
N PHE A 163 -20.02 -5.17 13.47
CA PHE A 163 -19.14 -4.01 13.30
C PHE A 163 -17.90 -4.32 12.45
N HIS A 164 -17.39 -5.55 12.52
CA HIS A 164 -16.28 -6.06 11.69
C HIS A 164 -16.54 -5.96 10.18
N GLN A 165 -17.81 -5.96 9.75
CA GLN A 165 -18.18 -5.91 8.34
C GLN A 165 -18.08 -4.49 7.76
N ILE A 166 -18.06 -3.47 8.62
CA ILE A 166 -18.11 -2.07 8.19
C ILE A 166 -16.85 -1.28 8.53
N LEU A 167 -16.08 -1.72 9.52
CA LEU A 167 -14.78 -1.15 9.90
C LEU A 167 -13.77 -1.19 8.74
N ILE A 168 -13.07 -0.08 8.53
CA ILE A 168 -11.99 0.04 7.54
C ILE A 168 -10.79 0.83 8.09
N THR A 169 -9.61 0.51 7.58
CA THR A 169 -8.40 1.32 7.74
C THR A 169 -7.76 1.61 6.39
N GLY A 170 -6.82 2.55 6.35
CA GLY A 170 -6.14 2.95 5.13
C GLY A 170 -4.69 3.30 5.35
N ASP A 171 -3.95 3.45 4.25
CA ASP A 171 -2.58 3.97 4.24
C ASP A 171 -2.54 5.24 3.39
N ALA A 172 -2.17 6.37 3.98
CA ALA A 172 -2.17 7.67 3.32
C ALA A 172 -0.74 8.16 3.05
N SER A 173 0.07 7.30 2.44
CA SER A 173 1.47 7.53 2.05
C SER A 173 1.59 8.16 0.66
N PRO A 174 1.79 9.49 0.53
CA PRO A 174 1.91 10.13 -0.77
C PRO A 174 3.08 9.65 -1.64
N PRO A 175 4.28 9.30 -1.11
CA PRO A 175 5.39 8.89 -1.96
C PRO A 175 5.16 7.55 -2.68
N ASP A 176 4.24 6.71 -2.20
CA ASP A 176 3.90 5.42 -2.82
C ASP A 176 3.36 5.55 -4.25
N PHE A 177 2.94 6.76 -4.63
CA PHE A 177 2.58 7.09 -6.00
C PHE A 177 3.78 7.21 -6.96
N TRP A 178 4.92 7.75 -6.51
CA TRP A 178 5.96 8.27 -7.41
C TRP A 178 7.40 7.89 -7.05
N ASP A 179 7.70 7.55 -5.79
CA ASP A 179 9.06 7.29 -5.35
C ASP A 179 9.42 5.80 -5.42
N PHE A 180 9.82 5.36 -6.61
CA PHE A 180 10.25 3.98 -6.84
C PHE A 180 11.77 3.80 -6.75
N ARG A 181 12.52 4.75 -6.19
CA ARG A 181 14.00 4.74 -6.22
C ARG A 181 14.63 3.53 -5.53
N GLY A 182 13.90 2.87 -4.62
CA GLY A 182 14.32 1.61 -3.98
C GLY A 182 14.30 0.38 -4.89
N TRP A 183 13.88 0.51 -6.16
CA TRP A 183 13.76 -0.62 -7.08
C TRP A 183 15.06 -1.44 -7.23
N VAL A 184 16.22 -0.80 -7.09
CA VAL A 184 17.55 -1.44 -7.17
C VAL A 184 17.78 -2.50 -6.10
N ASN A 185 17.06 -2.43 -4.98
CA ASN A 185 17.18 -3.37 -3.86
C ASN A 185 16.22 -4.56 -3.99
N ILE A 186 15.37 -4.60 -5.02
CA ILE A 186 14.43 -5.70 -5.27
C ILE A 186 15.18 -6.83 -5.99
N SER A 187 15.13 -8.06 -5.46
CA SER A 187 15.90 -9.20 -6.00
C SER A 187 15.60 -9.50 -7.48
N GLN A 188 14.38 -9.27 -7.97
CA GLN A 188 14.02 -9.45 -9.38
C GLN A 188 14.67 -8.43 -10.33
N ASN A 189 15.21 -7.33 -9.80
CA ASN A 189 15.90 -6.29 -10.57
C ASN A 189 17.43 -6.43 -10.53
N ARG A 190 17.96 -7.52 -9.96
CA ARG A 190 19.40 -7.75 -9.84
C ARG A 190 20.10 -7.60 -11.19
N LEU A 191 21.21 -6.85 -11.21
CA LEU A 191 22.03 -6.53 -12.39
C LEU A 191 21.30 -5.77 -13.52
N GLN A 192 20.09 -5.23 -13.27
CA GLN A 192 19.37 -4.44 -14.28
C GLN A 192 19.75 -2.97 -14.20
N THR A 193 19.74 -2.29 -15.35
CA THR A 193 19.97 -0.85 -15.47
C THR A 193 18.66 -0.05 -15.49
N ILE A 194 17.55 -0.72 -15.78
CA ILE A 194 16.18 -0.20 -15.75
C ILE A 194 15.31 -1.14 -14.90
N PRO A 195 14.29 -0.63 -14.17
CA PRO A 195 13.46 -1.49 -13.34
C PRO A 195 12.52 -2.35 -14.18
N SER A 196 12.55 -3.67 -13.95
CA SER A 196 11.47 -4.57 -14.40
C SER A 196 10.34 -4.65 -13.37
N ILE A 197 10.69 -4.56 -12.09
CA ILE A 197 9.78 -4.65 -10.94
C ILE A 197 9.83 -3.35 -10.15
N ILE A 198 8.67 -2.86 -9.75
CA ILE A 198 8.48 -1.68 -8.90
C ILE A 198 7.33 -1.93 -7.93
N THR A 199 7.13 -1.03 -6.97
CA THR A 199 6.08 -1.11 -5.93
C THR A 199 4.71 -1.60 -6.44
N PRO A 200 4.13 -1.06 -7.54
CA PRO A 200 2.88 -1.58 -8.11
C PRO A 200 2.85 -3.09 -8.38
N HIS A 201 3.95 -3.68 -8.85
CA HIS A 201 4.05 -5.12 -9.09
C HIS A 201 4.02 -5.91 -7.78
N LEU A 202 4.70 -5.41 -6.74
CA LEU A 202 4.71 -6.03 -5.41
C LEU A 202 3.33 -5.93 -4.75
N MET A 203 2.68 -4.78 -4.84
CA MET A 203 1.32 -4.59 -4.33
C MET A 203 0.34 -5.50 -5.07
N ARG A 204 0.47 -5.70 -6.39
CA ARG A 204 -0.39 -6.60 -7.16
C ARG A 204 -0.27 -8.06 -6.73
N HIS A 205 0.90 -8.48 -6.29
CA HIS A 205 1.12 -9.84 -5.76
C HIS A 205 0.38 -10.06 -4.44
N ILE A 206 0.43 -9.09 -3.54
CA ILE A 206 -0.22 -9.16 -2.23
C ILE A 206 -1.73 -8.89 -2.33
N TYR A 207 -2.13 -7.76 -2.90
CA TYR A 207 -3.53 -7.33 -2.92
C TYR A 207 -4.30 -7.92 -4.11
N THR A 208 -5.49 -8.46 -3.85
CA THR A 208 -6.39 -8.92 -4.92
C THR A 208 -7.04 -7.74 -5.66
N ASN A 209 -7.56 -6.76 -4.93
CA ASN A 209 -8.28 -5.60 -5.48
C ASN A 209 -8.13 -4.36 -4.57
N PRO A 210 -6.94 -3.74 -4.52
CA PRO A 210 -6.70 -2.58 -3.66
C PRO A 210 -7.48 -1.35 -4.17
N LYS A 211 -7.93 -0.50 -3.25
CA LYS A 211 -8.61 0.76 -3.58
C LYS A 211 -7.62 1.90 -3.49
N PHE A 212 -7.41 2.59 -4.60
CA PHE A 212 -6.50 3.73 -4.67
C PHE A 212 -7.27 5.03 -4.84
N ILE A 213 -7.02 5.99 -3.95
CA ILE A 213 -7.47 7.36 -4.05
C ILE A 213 -6.23 8.18 -4.41
N ILE A 214 -6.20 8.77 -5.60
CA ILE A 214 -5.07 9.58 -6.05
C ILE A 214 -5.47 11.04 -6.02
N MET A 215 -4.69 11.88 -5.34
CA MET A 215 -5.01 13.31 -5.19
C MET A 215 -4.06 14.17 -6.01
N PHE A 216 -4.60 14.89 -6.98
CA PHE A 216 -3.85 15.86 -7.77
C PHE A 216 -4.19 17.29 -7.32
N ARG A 217 -3.23 18.20 -7.50
CA ARG A 217 -3.38 19.65 -7.42
C ARG A 217 -2.84 20.24 -8.73
N ASP A 218 -3.22 21.47 -9.05
CA ASP A 218 -2.47 22.23 -10.05
C ASP A 218 -0.96 22.20 -9.69
N PRO A 219 -0.08 21.76 -10.60
CA PRO A 219 1.36 21.70 -10.33
C PRO A 219 2.03 23.05 -10.06
N ILE A 220 1.40 24.17 -10.42
CA ILE A 220 1.95 25.52 -10.24
C ILE A 220 1.58 26.13 -8.88
N ASP A 221 0.47 25.68 -8.29
CA ASP A 221 0.00 26.11 -6.97
C ASP A 221 0.88 25.55 -5.83
#